data_AF-A0A538BH56-F1
#
_entry.id   AF-A0A538BH56-F1
#
_cell.length_a   1.000
_cell.length_b   1.000
_cell.length_c   1.000
_cell.angle_alpha   90.00
_cell.angle_beta   90.00
_cell.angle_gamma   90.00
#
_symmetry.space_group_name_H-M   'P 1'
#
loop_
_entity.id
_entity.type
_entity.pdbx_description
1 polymer ?
#
loop_
_entity_poly.entity_id
_entity_poly.type
_entity_poly.pdbx_seq_one_letter_code
_entity_poly.pdbx_strand_id
1 'polypeptide(L)'
;MNRFFRSALFPLIVIAALVWLAVQTLSGHGHKTQKATYGDAVQLIEGNPNAIKQAVFSPSKHELTLTRSDGKTKITVHYPS
;
A
#
# COMPACT_ATOMS: atom_id res chain seq x y z
N MET A 1 28.51 35.35 8.39
CA MET A 1 29.09 34.14 7.77
C MET A 1 28.98 32.94 8.72
N ASN A 2 28.04 32.03 8.40
CA ASN A 2 28.01 30.59 8.71
C ASN A 2 28.09 30.04 10.15
N ARG A 3 27.71 30.79 11.19
CA ARG A 3 27.59 30.22 12.56
C ARG A 3 26.57 29.07 12.63
N PHE A 4 25.54 29.13 11.79
CA PHE A 4 24.52 28.08 11.66
C PHE A 4 25.04 26.80 10.99
N PHE A 5 25.97 26.88 10.01
CA PHE A 5 26.58 25.71 9.38
C PHE A 5 27.66 25.02 10.23
N ARG A 6 28.15 25.68 11.29
CA ARG A 6 29.09 25.12 12.27
C ARG A 6 28.43 24.66 13.57
N SER A 7 27.14 24.96 13.76
CA SER A 7 26.39 24.51 14.92
C SER A 7 25.92 23.07 14.69
N ALA A 8 26.08 22.20 15.69
CA ALA A 8 25.66 20.79 15.67
C ALA A 8 24.17 20.59 15.33
N LEU A 9 23.37 21.66 15.39
CA LEU A 9 21.94 21.66 15.07
C LEU A 9 21.66 21.42 13.58
N PHE A 10 22.44 22.04 12.69
CA PHE A 10 22.23 21.94 11.25
C PHE A 10 22.40 20.49 10.74
N PRO A 11 23.49 19.76 11.04
CA PRO A 11 23.62 18.37 10.62
C PRO A 11 22.52 17.48 11.21
N LEU A 12 22.06 17.74 12.44
CA LEU A 12 21.00 16.94 13.07
C LEU A 12 19.65 17.10 12.37
N ILE A 13 19.25 18.34 12.06
CA ILE A 13 17.99 18.61 11.36
C ILE A 13 17.99 18.00 9.96
N VAL A 14 19.13 18.07 9.25
CA VAL A 14 19.28 17.48 7.91
C VAL A 14 19.11 15.96 7.96
N ILE A 15 19.73 15.29 8.94
CA ILE A 15 19.57 13.84 9.11
C ILE A 15 18.11 13.49 9.42
N ALA A 16 17.46 14.22 10.34
CA ALA A 16 16.06 13.98 10.67
C ALA A 16 15.13 14.16 9.45
N ALA A 17 15.37 15.20 8.63
CA ALA A 17 14.61 15.44 7.41
C ALA A 17 14.83 14.34 6.35
N LEU A 18 16.06 13.86 6.20
CA LEU A 18 16.37 12.75 5.29
C LEU A 18 15.72 11.43 5.75
N VAL A 19 15.77 11.13 7.05
CA VAL A 19 15.10 9.95 7.62
C VAL A 19 13.59 10.05 7.42
N TRP A 20 13.01 11.22 7.68
CA TRP A 20 11.58 11.44 7.46
C TRP A 20 11.18 11.25 6.00
N LEU A 21 11.98 11.77 5.06
CA LEU A 21 11.77 11.59 3.63
C LEU A 21 11.91 10.11 3.22
N ALA A 22 12.91 9.40 3.74
CA ALA A 22 13.10 7.97 3.49
C ALA A 22 11.90 7.15 4.00
N VAL A 23 11.41 7.44 5.21
CA VAL A 23 10.20 6.80 5.75
C VAL A 23 9.00 7.09 4.87
N GLN A 24 8.82 8.32 4.41
CA GLN A 24 7.68 8.70 3.57
C GLN A 24 7.75 8.09 2.16
N THR A 25 8.94 8.00 1.56
CA THR A 25 9.13 7.41 0.24
C THR A 25 8.95 5.89 0.24
N LEU A 26 9.44 5.20 1.28
CA LEU A 26 9.22 3.75 1.42
C LEU A 26 7.80 3.40 1.89
N SER A 27 7.20 4.21 2.77
CA SER A 27 5.86 3.92 3.33
C SER A 27 4.71 4.31 2.40
N GLY A 28 4.92 5.26 1.49
CA GLY A 28 3.88 5.78 0.58
C GLY A 28 3.38 4.79 -0.49
N HIS A 29 4.10 3.69 -0.72
CA HIS A 29 3.81 2.73 -1.80
C HIS A 29 3.49 1.32 -1.29
N GLY A 30 3.35 1.14 0.02
CA GLY A 30 2.82 -0.10 0.56
C GLY A 30 1.36 -0.24 0.15
N HIS A 31 1.09 -0.99 -0.92
CA HIS A 31 -0.27 -1.43 -1.23
C HIS A 31 -0.88 -1.95 0.07
N LYS A 32 -1.92 -1.28 0.57
CA LYS A 32 -2.65 -1.76 1.74
C LYS A 32 -3.34 -3.05 1.32
N THR A 33 -2.65 -4.17 1.50
CA THR A 33 -3.20 -5.49 1.28
C THR A 33 -4.17 -5.75 2.41
N GLN A 34 -5.43 -5.38 2.16
CA GLN A 34 -6.49 -5.67 3.11
C GLN A 34 -6.71 -7.18 3.08
N LYS A 35 -6.48 -7.84 4.22
CA LYS A 35 -6.84 -9.24 4.41
C LYS A 35 -8.37 -9.31 4.43
N ALA A 36 -8.95 -9.97 3.44
CA ALA A 36 -10.36 -10.29 3.38
C ALA A 36 -10.50 -11.79 3.17
N THR A 37 -11.62 -12.39 3.60
CA THR A 37 -11.91 -13.77 3.22
C THR A 37 -12.43 -13.82 1.78
N TYR A 38 -12.40 -15.00 1.17
CA TYR A 38 -12.99 -15.20 -0.16
C TYR A 38 -14.48 -14.82 -0.17
N GLY A 39 -15.23 -15.15 0.88
CA GLY A 39 -16.65 -14.77 1.01
C GLY A 39 -16.86 -13.25 1.02
N ASP A 40 -16.03 -12.51 1.76
CA ASP A 40 -16.08 -11.04 1.79
C ASP A 40 -15.76 -10.44 0.41
N ALA A 41 -14.82 -11.05 -0.31
CA ALA A 41 -14.45 -10.62 -1.66
C ALA A 41 -15.61 -10.82 -2.65
N VAL A 42 -16.31 -11.96 -2.59
CA VAL A 42 -17.50 -12.23 -3.41
C VAL A 42 -18.62 -11.26 -3.07
N GLN A 43 -18.94 -11.06 -1.78
CA GLN A 43 -19.96 -10.08 -1.37
C GLN A 43 -19.63 -8.66 -1.81
N LEU A 44 -18.35 -8.28 -1.83
CA LEU A 44 -17.92 -6.97 -2.30
C LEU A 44 -18.10 -6.81 -3.81
N ILE A 45 -17.84 -7.87 -4.59
CA ILE A 45 -18.04 -7.90 -6.04
C ILE A 45 -19.55 -7.83 -6.36
N GLU A 46 -20.35 -8.66 -5.69
CA GLU A 46 -21.80 -8.75 -5.92
C GLU A 46 -22.53 -7.50 -5.44
N GLY A 47 -22.17 -6.96 -4.28
CA GLY A 47 -22.82 -5.80 -3.69
C GLY A 47 -22.39 -4.47 -4.33
N ASN A 48 -21.20 -4.38 -4.92
CA ASN A 48 -20.70 -3.13 -5.48
C ASN A 48 -19.72 -3.32 -6.66
N PRO A 49 -20.21 -3.76 -7.83
CA PRO A 49 -19.35 -4.13 -8.96
C PRO A 49 -18.55 -2.95 -9.54
N ASN A 50 -19.06 -1.72 -9.47
CA ASN A 50 -18.37 -0.51 -9.96
C ASN A 50 -17.18 -0.09 -9.09
N ALA A 51 -17.06 -0.62 -7.87
CA ALA A 51 -15.94 -0.32 -6.99
C ALA A 51 -14.65 -1.06 -7.39
N ILE A 52 -14.76 -2.09 -8.23
CA ILE A 52 -13.63 -2.96 -8.60
C ILE A 52 -13.24 -2.68 -10.04
N LYS A 53 -11.98 -2.29 -10.22
CA LYS A 53 -11.43 -1.98 -11.54
C LYS A 53 -10.88 -3.22 -12.24
N GLN A 54 -10.30 -4.13 -11.46
CA GLN A 54 -9.65 -5.32 -12.00
C GLN A 54 -9.71 -6.47 -11.01
N ALA A 55 -10.04 -7.66 -11.52
CA ALA A 55 -9.94 -8.92 -10.80
C ALA A 55 -8.95 -9.83 -11.56
N VAL A 56 -7.91 -10.30 -10.88
CA VAL A 56 -6.89 -11.19 -11.44
C VAL A 56 -6.92 -12.49 -10.66
N PHE A 57 -7.22 -13.59 -11.35
CA PHE A 57 -7.17 -14.94 -10.82
C PHE A 57 -5.80 -15.54 -11.09
N SER A 58 -5.18 -16.11 -10.06
CA SER A 58 -3.91 -16.83 -10.14
C SER A 58 -4.13 -18.31 -9.74
N PRO A 59 -4.45 -19.18 -10.71
CA PRO A 59 -4.72 -20.60 -10.47
C PRO A 59 -3.55 -21.34 -9.84
N SER A 60 -2.31 -20.96 -10.19
CA SER A 60 -1.10 -21.58 -9.67
C SER A 60 -0.89 -21.38 -8.17
N LYS A 61 -1.46 -20.32 -7.59
CA LYS A 61 -1.35 -19.99 -6.16
C LYS A 61 -2.68 -20.06 -5.42
N HIS A 62 -3.76 -20.42 -6.10
CA HIS A 62 -5.13 -20.34 -5.58
C HIS A 62 -5.44 -18.95 -4.99
N GLU A 63 -5.02 -17.89 -5.70
CA GLU A 63 -5.14 -16.51 -5.24
C GLU A 63 -6.03 -15.69 -6.17
N LEU A 64 -6.92 -14.90 -5.57
CA LEU A 64 -7.69 -13.86 -6.24
C LEU A 64 -7.19 -12.49 -5.77
N THR A 65 -6.74 -11.69 -6.72
CA THR A 65 -6.34 -10.30 -6.49
C THR A 65 -7.41 -9.37 -7.06
N LEU A 66 -8.01 -8.55 -6.19
CA LEU A 66 -8.92 -7.47 -6.56
C LEU A 66 -8.22 -6.12 -6.41
N THR A 67 -8.29 -5.30 -7.45
CA THR A 67 -7.83 -3.91 -7.44
C THR A 67 -9.04 -3.00 -7.44
N ARG A 68 -9.20 -2.21 -6.37
CA ARG A 68 -10.26 -1.21 -6.24
C ARG A 68 -10.03 -0.05 -7.23
N SER A 69 -11.09 0.66 -7.64
CA SER A 69 -11.03 1.79 -8.59
C SER A 69 -10.04 2.91 -8.24
N ASP A 70 -9.68 3.05 -6.95
CA ASP A 70 -8.63 3.98 -6.48
C ASP A 70 -7.19 3.50 -6.81
N GLY A 71 -7.01 2.28 -7.34
CA GLY A 71 -5.71 1.71 -7.76
C GLY A 71 -4.73 1.40 -6.62
N LYS A 72 -4.98 1.91 -5.41
CA LYS A 72 -4.10 1.82 -4.23
C LYS A 72 -4.45 0.66 -3.31
N THR A 73 -5.72 0.27 -3.23
CA THR A 73 -6.17 -0.84 -2.40
C THR A 73 -6.20 -2.12 -3.21
N LYS A 74 -5.30 -3.04 -2.85
CA LYS A 74 -5.26 -4.40 -3.39
C LYS A 74 -5.83 -5.33 -2.32
N ILE A 75 -6.82 -6.12 -2.68
CA ILE A 75 -7.36 -7.17 -1.81
C ILE A 75 -6.88 -8.48 -2.40
N THR A 76 -6.06 -9.23 -1.66
CA THR A 76 -5.60 -10.56 -2.08
C THR A 76 -6.24 -11.57 -1.15
N VAL A 77 -6.98 -12.51 -1.72
CA VAL A 77 -7.68 -13.58 -1.01
C VAL A 77 -7.29 -14.93 -1.60
N HIS A 78 -7.20 -15.96 -0.78
CA HIS A 78 -7.00 -17.33 -1.24
C HIS A 78 -8.36 -18.01 -1.38
N TYR A 79 -8.58 -18.73 -2.48
CA TYR A 79 -9.80 -19.52 -2.67
C TYR A 79 -9.52 -21.01 -2.48
N PRO A 80 -10.41 -21.76 -1.81
CA PRO A 80 -10.30 -23.21 -1.70
C PRO A 80 -10.44 -23.86 -3.09
N SER A 81 -9.67 -24.93 -3.34
CA SER A 81 -9.75 -25.76 -4.54
C SER A 81 -10.90 -26.76 -4.48
#